data_AF-A0A950FIA5-F1
#
_entry.id   AF-A0A950FIA5-F1
#
_cell.length_a   1.000
_cell.length_b   1.000
_cell.length_c   1.000
_cell.angle_alpha   90.00
_cell.angle_beta   90.00
_cell.angle_gamma   90.00
#
_symmetry.space_group_name_H-M   'P 1'
#
loop_
_entity.id
_entity.type
_entity.pdbx_description
1 polymer ?
#
loop_
_entity_poly.entity_id
_entity_poly.type
_entity_poly.pdbx_seq_one_letter_code
_entity_poly.pdbx_strand_id
1 'polypeptide(L)'
;RSGRGYRIAVLRYGKETGTPFGMSEEASVIALVAPLGAAPSGSAIKVDQVGISHIGVWVKGLDAICDELKSKGVKFAAQPHTGAKTKQGSLRTAFVEDPDGILIQLDEMVPV
;
A
#
# COMPACT_ATOMS: atom_id res chain seq x y z
N ARG A 1 3.38 27.88 -5.48
CA ARG A 1 2.57 28.30 -6.66
C ARG A 1 1.10 28.21 -6.25
N SER A 2 0.48 29.33 -5.86
CA SER A 2 -0.96 29.37 -5.57
C SER A 2 -1.76 29.14 -6.86
N GLY A 3 -2.82 28.33 -6.80
CA GLY A 3 -3.73 28.11 -7.94
C GLY A 3 -3.71 26.72 -8.59
N ARG A 4 -2.87 25.77 -8.15
CA ARG A 4 -2.99 24.38 -8.63
C ARG A 4 -4.01 23.64 -7.76
N GLY A 5 -5.16 23.32 -8.32
CA GLY A 5 -6.16 22.50 -7.66
C GLY A 5 -5.75 21.02 -7.59
N TYR A 6 -6.19 20.32 -6.55
CA TYR A 6 -5.93 18.90 -6.35
C TYR A 6 -7.22 18.15 -6.01
N ARG A 7 -7.28 16.87 -6.38
CA ARG A 7 -8.24 15.89 -5.87
C ARG A 7 -7.52 15.02 -4.85
N ILE A 8 -8.19 14.75 -3.73
CA ILE A 8 -7.64 13.95 -2.63
C ILE A 8 -8.61 12.81 -2.36
N ALA A 9 -8.08 11.59 -2.31
CA ALA A 9 -8.78 10.41 -1.78
C ALA A 9 -8.05 9.94 -0.53
N VAL A 10 -8.79 9.67 0.54
CA VAL A 10 -8.25 9.30 1.85
C VAL A 10 -8.62 7.85 2.14
N LEU A 11 -7.63 6.98 2.22
CA LEU A 11 -7.76 5.63 2.75
C LEU A 11 -7.45 5.68 4.24
N ARG A 12 -8.42 5.29 5.08
CA ARG A 12 -8.27 5.30 6.54
C ARG A 12 -8.43 3.89 7.11
N TYR A 13 -7.61 3.57 8.10
CA TYR A 13 -7.76 2.38 8.92
C TYR A 13 -7.79 2.79 10.40
N GLY A 14 -8.89 2.45 11.08
CA GLY A 14 -9.15 2.85 12.46
C GLY A 14 -10.63 3.12 12.70
N LYS A 15 -10.97 3.42 13.96
CA LYS A 15 -12.36 3.74 14.35
C LYS A 15 -12.82 4.99 13.62
N GLU A 16 -14.06 4.99 13.14
CA GLU A 16 -14.67 6.19 12.60
C GLU A 16 -14.85 7.23 13.71
N THR A 17 -14.34 8.41 13.42
CA THR A 17 -14.50 9.58 14.26
C THR A 17 -15.28 10.62 13.47
N GLY A 18 -16.03 11.49 14.15
CA GLY A 18 -16.78 12.57 13.51
C GLY A 18 -15.91 13.71 12.94
N THR A 19 -14.61 13.48 12.75
CA THR A 19 -13.66 14.47 12.25
C THR A 19 -13.73 14.60 10.73
N PRO A 20 -13.31 15.76 10.16
CA PRO A 20 -13.25 15.93 8.71
C PRO A 20 -12.43 14.82 8.03
N PHE A 21 -13.00 14.24 6.97
CA PHE A 21 -12.39 13.14 6.19
C PHE A 21 -12.09 11.86 7.02
N GLY A 22 -12.65 11.74 8.22
CA GLY A 22 -12.40 10.61 9.12
C GLY A 22 -10.95 10.51 9.61
N MET A 23 -10.21 11.63 9.57
CA MET A 23 -8.83 11.71 10.03
C MET A 23 -8.79 11.99 11.53
N SER A 24 -8.12 11.15 12.31
CA SER A 24 -7.85 11.39 13.73
C SER A 24 -6.40 11.01 14.05
N GLU A 25 -5.92 11.44 15.21
CA GLU A 25 -4.59 11.06 15.72
C GLU A 25 -4.44 9.54 15.92
N GLU A 26 -5.56 8.81 16.00
CA GLU A 26 -5.60 7.37 16.20
C GLU A 26 -5.73 6.55 14.90
N ALA A 27 -5.98 7.21 13.76
CA ALA A 27 -6.19 6.54 12.49
C ALA A 27 -4.92 6.53 11.64
N SER A 28 -4.57 5.36 11.09
CA SER A 28 -3.58 5.29 10.01
C SER A 28 -4.23 5.76 8.71
N VAL A 29 -3.55 6.66 7.99
CA VAL A 29 -4.09 7.29 6.77
C VAL A 29 -3.08 7.22 5.63
N ILE A 30 -3.59 6.87 4.44
CA ILE A 30 -2.91 7.10 3.16
C ILE A 30 -3.76 8.10 2.37
N ALA A 31 -3.17 9.25 2.04
CA ALA A 31 -3.79 10.27 1.20
C ALA A 31 -3.23 10.19 -0.22
N LEU A 32 -4.09 9.83 -1.17
CA LEU A 32 -3.78 9.84 -2.60
C LEU A 32 -4.13 11.21 -3.17
N VAL A 33 -3.15 11.90 -3.75
CA VAL A 33 -3.29 13.29 -4.21
C VAL A 33 -3.01 13.37 -5.70
N ALA A 34 -3.99 13.85 -6.47
CA ALA A 34 -3.88 14.04 -7.91
C ALA A 34 -4.07 15.51 -8.29
N PRO A 35 -3.21 16.11 -9.13
CA PRO A 35 -3.43 17.46 -9.65
C PRO A 35 -4.65 17.49 -10.59
N LEU A 36 -5.45 18.56 -10.53
CA LEU A 36 -6.59 18.76 -11.45
C LEU A 36 -6.17 19.30 -12.84
N GLY A 37 -4.91 19.70 -12.99
CA GLY A 37 -4.34 20.20 -14.25
C GLY A 37 -3.57 19.12 -15.00
N ALA A 38 -2.35 19.45 -15.43
CA ALA A 38 -1.47 18.48 -16.06
C ALA A 38 -1.19 17.28 -15.15
N ALA A 39 -1.13 16.09 -15.77
CA ALA A 39 -0.76 14.85 -15.11
C ALA A 39 0.59 14.97 -14.39
N PRO A 40 0.77 14.24 -13.28
CA PRO A 40 2.07 14.18 -12.61
C PRO A 40 3.14 13.61 -13.54
N SER A 41 4.38 14.07 -13.38
CA SER A 41 5.53 13.61 -14.14
C SER A 41 6.46 12.78 -13.26
N GLY A 42 7.25 11.89 -13.87
CA GLY A 42 8.23 11.05 -13.18
C GLY A 42 7.88 9.58 -13.26
N SER A 43 8.61 8.76 -12.50
CA SER A 43 8.36 7.32 -12.36
C SER A 43 8.51 6.95 -10.88
N ALA A 44 7.81 5.90 -10.45
CA ALA A 44 7.92 5.43 -9.08
C ALA A 44 9.35 5.06 -8.69
N ILE A 45 9.74 5.42 -7.46
CA ILE A 45 11.03 5.08 -6.86
C ILE A 45 11.09 3.57 -6.64
N LYS A 46 12.21 2.95 -7.03
CA LYS A 46 12.46 1.51 -6.85
C LYS A 46 13.24 1.23 -5.56
N VAL A 47 13.26 -0.04 -5.14
CA VAL A 47 13.79 -0.45 -3.81
C VAL A 47 15.27 -0.14 -3.61
N ASP A 48 16.03 -0.03 -4.71
CA ASP A 48 17.46 0.29 -4.76
C ASP A 48 17.74 1.79 -4.93
N GLN A 49 16.71 2.64 -4.85
CA GLN A 49 16.82 4.09 -5.03
C GLN A 49 16.55 4.83 -3.71
N VAL A 50 17.17 6.00 -3.57
CA VAL A 50 17.00 6.85 -2.37
C VAL A 50 15.59 7.47 -2.36
N GLY A 51 14.86 7.26 -1.26
CA GLY A 51 13.51 7.80 -1.04
C GLY A 51 12.59 6.77 -0.39
N ILE A 52 11.29 7.09 -0.30
CA ILE A 52 10.27 6.12 0.11
C ILE A 52 9.89 5.30 -1.13
N SER A 53 10.30 4.04 -1.17
CA SER A 53 10.08 3.15 -2.32
C SER A 53 8.78 2.36 -2.24
N HIS A 54 8.23 2.15 -1.04
CA HIS A 54 7.03 1.34 -0.83
C HIS A 54 6.32 1.68 0.48
N ILE A 55 5.09 1.18 0.60
CA ILE A 55 4.30 1.15 1.82
C ILE A 55 3.96 -0.32 2.12
N GLY A 56 4.10 -0.74 3.38
CA GLY A 56 3.72 -2.08 3.83
C GLY A 56 2.41 -2.08 4.59
N VAL A 57 1.57 -3.08 4.35
CA VAL A 57 0.33 -3.33 5.08
C VAL A 57 0.27 -4.77 5.59
N TRP A 58 -0.18 -4.91 6.83
CA TRP A 58 -0.48 -6.21 7.40
C TRP A 58 -1.84 -6.71 6.93
N VAL A 59 -1.89 -7.97 6.54
CA VAL A 59 -3.10 -8.63 6.07
C VAL A 59 -3.34 -9.95 6.81
N LYS A 60 -4.54 -10.50 6.63
CA LYS A 60 -4.90 -11.85 7.06
C LYS A 60 -5.35 -12.63 5.84
N GLY A 61 -4.84 -13.84 5.66
CA GLY A 61 -5.04 -14.66 4.48
C GLY A 61 -4.32 -14.11 3.26
N LEU A 62 -2.98 -14.01 3.31
CA LEU A 62 -2.17 -13.45 2.22
C LEU A 62 -2.45 -14.16 0.89
N ASP A 63 -2.54 -15.49 0.90
CA ASP A 63 -2.80 -16.28 -0.31
C ASP A 63 -4.14 -15.91 -0.96
N ALA A 64 -5.23 -15.84 -0.18
CA ALA A 64 -6.55 -15.48 -0.69
C ALA A 64 -6.59 -14.06 -1.25
N ILE A 65 -5.93 -13.11 -0.57
CA ILE A 65 -5.82 -11.73 -1.05
C ILE A 65 -5.03 -11.68 -2.35
N CYS A 66 -3.92 -12.41 -2.44
CA CYS A 66 -3.11 -12.43 -3.65
C CYS A 66 -3.84 -13.07 -4.84
N ASP A 67 -4.63 -14.13 -4.61
CA ASP A 67 -5.49 -14.72 -5.63
C ASP A 67 -6.56 -13.72 -6.11
N GLU A 68 -7.20 -12.98 -5.18
CA GLU A 68 -8.14 -11.92 -5.53
C GLU A 68 -7.47 -10.82 -6.36
N LEU A 69 -6.31 -10.32 -5.93
CA LEU A 69 -5.57 -9.27 -6.65
C LEU A 69 -5.15 -9.74 -8.04
N LYS A 70 -4.70 -10.99 -8.16
CA LYS A 70 -4.36 -11.61 -9.45
C LYS A 70 -5.57 -11.70 -10.37
N SER A 71 -6.74 -12.08 -9.84
CA SER A 71 -8.00 -12.10 -10.61
C SER A 71 -8.41 -10.72 -11.14
N LYS A 72 -7.99 -9.65 -10.46
CA LYS A 72 -8.21 -8.25 -10.86
C LYS A 72 -7.13 -7.70 -11.81
N GLY A 73 -6.15 -8.52 -12.19
CA GLY A 73 -5.06 -8.11 -13.09
C GLY A 73 -3.98 -7.24 -12.44
N VAL A 74 -3.89 -7.23 -11.10
CA VAL A 74 -2.84 -6.50 -10.38
C VAL A 74 -1.47 -7.09 -10.72
N LYS A 75 -0.49 -6.22 -10.97
CA LYS A 75 0.88 -6.63 -11.29
C LYS A 75 1.64 -6.99 -10.00
N PHE A 76 2.26 -8.16 -10.00
CA PHE A 76 3.09 -8.62 -8.89
C PHE A 76 4.57 -8.36 -9.19
N ALA A 77 5.23 -7.64 -8.29
CA ALA A 77 6.69 -7.50 -8.27
C ALA A 77 7.35 -8.72 -7.60
N ALA A 78 6.67 -9.32 -6.61
CA ALA A 78 7.06 -10.60 -6.02
C ALA A 78 5.82 -11.40 -5.63
N GLN A 79 5.77 -12.67 -6.06
CA GLN A 79 4.73 -13.61 -5.65
C GLN A 79 4.80 -13.88 -4.13
N PRO A 80 3.72 -14.34 -3.49
CA PRO A 80 3.73 -14.68 -2.07
C PRO A 80 4.81 -15.71 -1.75
N HIS A 81 5.66 -15.42 -0.77
CA HIS A 81 6.74 -16.30 -0.33
C HIS A 81 7.03 -16.15 1.17
N THR A 82 7.82 -17.06 1.72
CA THR A 82 8.31 -16.95 3.10
C THR A 82 9.48 -15.97 3.14
N GLY A 83 9.28 -14.81 3.77
CA GLY A 83 10.34 -13.82 3.99
C GLY A 83 11.24 -14.17 5.18
N ALA A 84 10.66 -14.74 6.25
CA ALA A 84 11.43 -15.20 7.40
C ALA A 84 10.70 -16.35 8.13
N LYS A 85 11.49 -17.21 8.80
CA LYS A 85 10.98 -18.20 9.76
C LYS A 85 11.46 -17.83 11.15
N THR A 86 10.55 -17.87 12.12
CA THR A 86 10.81 -17.56 13.53
C THR A 86 10.36 -18.73 14.41
N LYS A 87 10.63 -18.67 15.72
CA LYS A 87 10.09 -19.66 16.67
C LYS A 87 8.57 -19.58 16.79
N GLN A 88 7.99 -18.44 16.44
CA GLN A 88 6.58 -18.12 16.61
C GLN A 88 5.75 -18.39 15.35
N GLY A 89 6.40 -18.63 14.21
CA GLY A 89 5.70 -18.73 12.93
C GLY A 89 6.57 -18.35 11.73
N SER A 90 5.93 -18.27 10.57
CA SER A 90 6.54 -17.82 9.31
C SER A 90 5.97 -16.46 8.91
N LEU A 91 6.86 -15.49 8.66
CA LEU A 91 6.50 -14.25 7.97
C LEU A 91 6.34 -14.57 6.48
N ARG A 92 5.12 -14.42 6.01
CA ARG A 92 4.71 -14.50 4.60
C ARG A 92 4.68 -13.08 4.03
N THR A 93 5.23 -12.88 2.84
CA THR A 93 5.31 -11.57 2.20
C THR A 93 5.04 -11.65 0.69
N ALA A 94 4.45 -10.61 0.12
CA ALA A 94 4.26 -10.41 -1.32
C ALA A 94 4.41 -8.93 -1.68
N PHE A 95 4.76 -8.63 -2.93
CA PHE A 95 4.86 -7.26 -3.44
C PHE A 95 4.03 -7.09 -4.70
N VAL A 96 3.18 -6.08 -4.71
CA VAL A 96 2.37 -5.67 -5.88
C VAL A 96 2.68 -4.24 -6.29
N GLU A 97 2.36 -3.89 -7.53
CA GLU A 97 2.45 -2.52 -8.03
C GLU A 97 1.06 -1.88 -8.08
N ASP A 98 0.96 -0.65 -7.59
CA ASP A 98 -0.19 0.21 -7.84
C ASP A 98 -0.18 0.75 -9.31
N PRO A 99 -1.22 1.47 -9.74
CA PRO A 99 -1.27 2.03 -11.10
C PRO A 99 -0.14 3.00 -11.45
N ASP A 100 0.48 3.65 -10.47
CA ASP A 100 1.62 4.57 -10.66
C ASP A 100 2.98 3.83 -10.61
N GLY A 101 2.96 2.50 -10.38
CA GLY A 101 4.14 1.64 -10.29
C GLY A 101 4.84 1.68 -8.94
N ILE A 102 4.18 2.24 -7.91
CA ILE A 102 4.64 2.24 -6.52
C ILE A 102 4.42 0.85 -5.92
N LEU A 103 5.41 0.37 -5.17
CA LEU A 103 5.33 -0.94 -4.55
C LEU A 103 4.47 -0.91 -3.29
N ILE A 104 3.59 -1.90 -3.17
CA ILE A 104 2.82 -2.19 -1.97
C ILE A 104 3.25 -3.56 -1.45
N GLN A 105 3.75 -3.59 -0.22
CA GLN A 105 4.12 -4.82 0.48
C GLN A 105 2.93 -5.35 1.28
N LEU A 106 2.66 -6.63 1.15
CA LEU A 106 1.60 -7.34 1.87
C LEU A 106 2.24 -8.39 2.78
N ASP A 107 2.05 -8.25 4.08
CA ASP A 107 2.66 -9.15 5.07
C ASP A 107 1.62 -9.87 5.92
N GLU A 108 1.92 -11.12 6.24
CA GLU A 108 1.15 -11.94 7.18
C GLU A 108 2.10 -12.74 8.07
N MET A 109 1.81 -12.76 9.38
CA MET A 109 2.46 -13.68 10.31
C MET A 109 1.59 -14.93 10.43
N VAL A 110 2.09 -16.07 9.93
CA VAL A 110 1.42 -17.37 10.06
C VAL A 110 2.02 -18.09 11.26
N PRO A 111 1.26 -18.29 12.37
CA PRO A 111 1.76 -18.98 13.54
C PRO A 111 2.14 -20.44 13.25
N VAL A 112 3.03 -21.00 14.07
CA VAL A 112 3.31 -22.45 14.11
C VAL A 112 2.13 -23.26 14.63
#